data_AF-A0A8H3ELJ7-F1
#
_entry.id   AF-A0A8H3ELJ7-F1
#
_cell.length_a   1.000
_cell.length_b   1.000
_cell.length_c   1.000
_cell.angle_alpha   90.00
_cell.angle_beta   90.00
_cell.angle_gamma   90.00
#
_symmetry.space_group_name_H-M   'P 1'
#
loop_
_entity.id
_entity.type
_entity.pdbx_description
1 polymer ?
#
loop_
_entity_poly.entity_id
_entity_poly.type
_entity_poly.pdbx_seq_one_letter_code
_entity_poly.pdbx_strand_id
1 'polypeptide(L)'
;MSQRQPSHPGILEVVTKPGAFASYAIAKRVFAPGETIAVLKTPPLLYVDAATYTSVQVGPGGSDNVELNSDFQYINHSCDPNLEFHVKNNSQGGSTAERPAGEQSSQDVTIYIRVVRREDDHGNVVGIKADELLTFFYPSTEYNMVQAFDCLCKSSKCLGKIRGAKYLPAEMVFGKDRFFNEHILYLKAEEQGTSH
;
A
#
# COMPACT_ATOMS: atom_id res chain seq x y z
N MET A 1 -15.86 -2.30 -15.56
CA MET A 1 -15.16 -2.24 -16.86
C MET A 1 -13.72 -2.65 -16.61
N SER A 2 -13.23 -3.71 -17.24
CA SER A 2 -11.82 -4.13 -17.13
C SER A 2 -10.94 -3.02 -17.72
N GLN A 3 -10.06 -2.43 -16.91
CA GLN A 3 -9.09 -1.46 -17.41
C GLN A 3 -8.15 -2.15 -18.41
N ARG A 4 -7.87 -1.47 -19.53
CA ARG A 4 -6.93 -1.94 -20.54
C ARG A 4 -5.55 -2.07 -19.89
N GLN A 5 -4.99 -3.28 -19.89
CA GLN A 5 -3.62 -3.53 -19.50
C GLN A 5 -2.69 -3.27 -20.72
N PRO A 6 -1.54 -2.58 -20.54
CA PRO A 6 -1.10 -1.93 -19.31
C PRO A 6 -1.86 -0.61 -19.06
N SER A 7 -2.22 -0.35 -17.80
CA SER A 7 -2.87 0.90 -17.39
C SER A 7 -1.88 2.07 -17.30
N HIS A 8 -0.59 1.79 -17.07
CA HIS A 8 0.45 2.81 -16.87
C HIS A 8 1.79 2.49 -17.62
N PRO A 9 1.77 2.35 -18.96
CA PRO A 9 2.90 1.83 -19.74
C PRO A 9 4.22 2.64 -19.66
N GLY A 10 4.15 3.92 -19.29
CA GLY A 10 5.34 4.78 -19.10
C GLY A 10 5.92 4.76 -17.68
N ILE A 11 5.25 4.07 -16.75
CA ILE A 11 5.61 4.04 -15.33
C ILE A 11 6.10 2.65 -14.92
N LEU A 12 5.32 1.62 -15.23
CA LEU A 12 5.61 0.26 -14.82
C LEU A 12 5.22 -0.77 -15.88
N GLU A 13 5.86 -1.93 -15.81
CA GLU A 13 5.49 -3.13 -16.56
C GLU A 13 5.23 -4.27 -15.60
N VAL A 14 4.15 -5.00 -15.85
CA VAL A 14 3.82 -6.23 -15.15
C VAL A 14 4.55 -7.38 -15.84
N VAL A 15 5.49 -7.99 -15.13
CA VAL A 15 6.13 -9.23 -15.57
C VAL A 15 5.28 -10.40 -15.07
N THR A 16 4.53 -11.02 -15.98
CA THR A 16 3.70 -12.18 -15.66
C THR A 16 4.56 -13.43 -15.49
N LYS A 17 4.34 -14.14 -14.38
CA LYS A 17 4.95 -15.45 -14.13
C LYS A 17 3.88 -16.48 -13.80
N PRO A 18 4.06 -17.75 -14.21
CA PRO A 18 3.17 -18.82 -13.79
C PRO A 18 3.26 -19.04 -12.28
N GLY A 19 2.15 -19.42 -11.66
CA GLY A 19 2.05 -19.65 -10.21
C GLY A 19 1.35 -18.51 -9.48
N ALA A 20 0.83 -18.83 -8.29
CA ALA A 20 0.19 -17.85 -7.43
C ALA A 20 1.22 -16.83 -6.90
N PHE A 21 0.89 -15.54 -6.97
CA PHE A 21 1.71 -14.45 -6.41
C PHE A 21 3.13 -14.33 -7.00
N ALA A 22 3.37 -14.94 -8.17
CA ALA A 22 4.68 -14.96 -8.81
C ALA A 22 4.91 -13.75 -9.75
N SER A 23 3.85 -13.08 -10.17
CA SER A 23 3.93 -11.89 -11.03
C SER A 23 4.37 -10.68 -10.22
N TYR A 24 5.05 -9.73 -10.86
CA TYR A 24 5.59 -8.54 -10.21
C TYR A 24 5.67 -7.35 -11.16
N ALA A 25 5.80 -6.14 -10.60
CA ALA A 25 5.97 -4.91 -11.36
C ALA A 25 7.42 -4.41 -11.34
N ILE A 26 7.91 -3.95 -12.49
CA ILE A 26 9.21 -3.26 -12.62
C ILE A 26 9.02 -1.82 -13.13
N ALA A 27 9.93 -0.93 -12.76
CA ALA A 27 9.95 0.45 -13.24
C ALA A 27 10.30 0.53 -14.74
N LYS A 28 9.59 1.36 -15.52
CA LYS A 28 9.92 1.57 -16.95
C LYS A 28 10.89 2.72 -17.22
N ARG A 29 11.19 3.52 -16.20
CA ARG A 29 12.11 4.64 -16.28
C ARG A 29 12.75 4.89 -14.92
N VAL A 30 13.73 5.79 -14.92
CA VAL A 30 14.28 6.34 -13.68
C VAL A 30 13.24 7.26 -13.03
N PHE A 31 13.11 7.15 -11.71
CA PHE A 31 12.31 8.05 -10.89
C PHE A 31 13.20 8.71 -9.82
N ALA A 32 12.96 10.00 -9.58
CA ALA A 32 13.69 10.75 -8.57
C ALA A 32 13.21 10.40 -7.14
N PRO A 33 14.08 10.54 -6.11
CA PRO A 33 13.65 10.36 -4.73
C PRO A 33 12.51 11.33 -4.36
N GLY A 34 11.42 10.81 -3.77
CA GLY A 34 10.25 11.59 -3.39
C GLY A 34 9.28 11.94 -4.53
N GLU A 35 9.56 11.53 -5.77
CA GLU A 35 8.69 11.75 -6.93
C GLU A 35 7.34 11.06 -6.74
N THR A 36 6.24 11.74 -7.04
CA THR A 36 4.93 11.11 -7.20
C THR A 36 4.82 10.53 -8.60
N ILE A 37 4.81 9.20 -8.70
CA ILE A 37 4.84 8.49 -9.99
C ILE A 37 3.46 8.24 -10.57
N ALA A 38 2.43 8.19 -9.72
CA ALA A 38 1.03 8.04 -10.12
C ALA A 38 0.08 8.62 -9.07
N VAL A 39 -1.12 8.99 -9.52
CA VAL A 39 -2.23 9.41 -8.68
C VAL A 39 -3.45 8.60 -9.09
N LEU A 40 -3.85 7.65 -8.24
CA LEU A 40 -5.04 6.83 -8.47
C LEU A 40 -6.25 7.52 -7.84
N LYS A 41 -7.36 7.61 -8.57
CA LYS A 41 -8.61 8.24 -8.14
C LYS A 41 -9.79 7.33 -8.46
N THR A 42 -10.93 7.61 -7.84
CA THR A 42 -12.22 7.02 -8.24
C THR A 42 -12.77 7.77 -9.47
N PRO A 43 -13.11 7.09 -10.59
CA PRO A 43 -12.71 5.74 -11.03
C PRO A 43 -11.26 5.70 -11.60
N PRO A 44 -10.57 4.54 -11.64
CA PRO A 44 -11.08 3.17 -11.51
C PRO A 44 -11.02 2.54 -10.12
N LEU A 45 -10.54 3.26 -9.09
CA LEU A 45 -10.59 2.75 -7.72
C LEU A 45 -12.04 2.35 -7.40
N LEU A 46 -12.24 1.15 -6.85
CA LEU A 46 -13.57 0.63 -6.57
C LEU A 46 -13.62 0.08 -5.14
N TYR A 47 -14.52 0.64 -4.33
CA TYR A 47 -14.77 0.11 -2.99
C TYR A 47 -15.30 -1.32 -3.03
N VAL A 48 -14.86 -2.12 -2.08
CA VAL A 48 -15.30 -3.50 -1.87
C VAL A 48 -15.82 -3.67 -0.44
N ASP A 49 -16.84 -4.51 -0.28
CA ASP A 49 -17.50 -4.73 1.01
C ASP A 49 -16.66 -5.54 1.99
N ALA A 50 -15.65 -6.26 1.49
CA ALA A 50 -14.70 -7.04 2.28
C ALA A 50 -13.29 -6.97 1.68
N ALA A 51 -12.29 -6.93 2.55
CA ALA A 51 -10.89 -6.97 2.13
C ALA A 51 -10.59 -8.26 1.34
N THR A 52 -9.87 -8.11 0.24
CA THR A 52 -9.37 -9.20 -0.61
C THR A 52 -7.84 -9.25 -0.55
N TYR A 53 -7.23 -10.20 -1.26
CA TYR A 53 -5.77 -10.26 -1.35
C TYR A 53 -5.17 -9.03 -2.08
N THR A 54 -5.92 -8.42 -3.01
CA THR A 54 -5.46 -7.31 -3.87
C THR A 54 -6.02 -5.95 -3.49
N SER A 55 -7.02 -5.91 -2.59
CA SER A 55 -7.57 -4.67 -2.10
C SER A 55 -6.58 -3.92 -1.22
N VAL A 56 -6.69 -2.59 -1.21
CA VAL A 56 -5.94 -1.70 -0.32
C VAL A 56 -6.90 -1.08 0.68
N GLN A 57 -6.60 -1.19 1.97
CA GLN A 57 -7.33 -0.49 3.01
C GLN A 57 -7.02 1.03 2.95
N VAL A 58 -8.08 1.83 2.90
CA VAL A 58 -8.05 3.29 2.70
C VAL A 58 -8.69 4.09 3.83
N GLY A 59 -9.17 3.42 4.87
CA GLY A 59 -9.79 4.03 6.03
C GLY A 59 -9.74 3.12 7.26
N PRO A 60 -10.15 3.62 8.43
CA PRO A 60 -10.09 2.83 9.67
C PRO A 60 -11.18 1.75 9.76
N GLY A 61 -12.26 1.84 8.97
CA GLY A 61 -13.33 0.85 8.97
C GLY A 61 -12.90 -0.47 8.32
N GLY A 62 -13.43 -1.59 8.82
CA GLY A 62 -13.13 -2.92 8.26
C GLY A 62 -13.57 -3.12 6.81
N SER A 63 -14.49 -2.29 6.30
CA SER A 63 -14.99 -2.25 4.92
C SER A 63 -14.44 -1.08 4.10
N ASP A 64 -13.48 -0.32 4.63
CA ASP A 64 -12.84 0.79 3.90
C ASP A 64 -11.69 0.27 3.04
N ASN A 65 -12.03 -0.57 2.05
CA ASN A 65 -11.08 -1.18 1.13
C ASN A 65 -11.43 -0.86 -0.31
N VAL A 66 -10.41 -0.69 -1.16
CA VAL A 66 -10.60 -0.49 -2.61
C VAL A 66 -9.76 -1.46 -3.43
N GLU A 67 -10.32 -1.95 -4.52
CA GLU A 67 -9.55 -2.54 -5.61
C GLU A 67 -8.93 -1.43 -6.44
N LEU A 68 -7.64 -1.56 -6.73
CA LEU A 68 -6.91 -0.56 -7.51
C LEU A 68 -7.31 -0.55 -8.99
N ASN A 69 -7.77 -1.69 -9.52
CA ASN A 69 -8.13 -1.88 -10.92
C ASN A 69 -7.10 -1.32 -11.91
N SER A 70 -5.82 -1.49 -11.57
CA SER A 70 -4.67 -1.00 -12.34
C SER A 70 -3.46 -1.90 -12.12
N ASP A 71 -2.42 -1.69 -12.91
CA ASP A 71 -1.20 -2.51 -12.90
C ASP A 71 -0.47 -2.40 -11.55
N PHE A 72 -0.76 -1.35 -10.77
CA PHE A 72 -0.26 -1.16 -9.41
C PHE A 72 -0.66 -2.28 -8.44
N GLN A 73 -1.68 -3.08 -8.76
CA GLN A 73 -2.04 -4.28 -7.98
C GLN A 73 -0.94 -5.36 -7.99
N TYR A 74 0.00 -5.30 -8.93
CA TYR A 74 1.12 -6.24 -9.05
C TYR A 74 2.39 -5.76 -8.33
N ILE A 75 2.31 -4.68 -7.54
CA ILE A 75 3.42 -4.23 -6.70
C ILE A 75 3.49 -5.12 -5.47
N ASN A 76 4.60 -5.85 -5.38
CA ASN A 76 4.82 -6.82 -4.32
C ASN A 76 5.31 -6.18 -3.02
N HIS A 77 5.24 -6.93 -1.94
CA HIS A 77 5.73 -6.49 -0.64
C HIS A 77 7.26 -6.44 -0.58
N SER A 78 7.80 -5.42 0.10
CA SER A 78 9.15 -5.46 0.67
C SER A 78 9.14 -4.85 2.07
N CYS A 79 9.94 -5.42 2.98
CA CYS A 79 10.23 -4.83 4.29
C CYS A 79 11.22 -3.66 4.19
N ASP A 80 11.76 -3.35 3.02
CA ASP A 80 12.54 -2.14 2.74
C ASP A 80 12.11 -1.67 1.35
N PRO A 81 10.92 -1.04 1.25
CA PRO A 81 10.28 -0.76 -0.02
C PRO A 81 10.92 0.41 -0.75
N ASN A 82 10.58 0.57 -2.03
CA ASN A 82 10.93 1.76 -2.81
C ASN A 82 9.74 2.65 -3.16
N LEU A 83 8.52 2.24 -2.81
CA LEU A 83 7.30 3.03 -2.96
C LEU A 83 6.50 3.16 -1.67
N GLU A 84 5.80 4.27 -1.55
CA GLU A 84 4.80 4.57 -0.52
C GLU A 84 3.45 4.85 -1.19
N PHE A 85 2.39 4.29 -0.61
CA PHE A 85 1.02 4.52 -1.02
C PHE A 85 0.38 5.48 -0.04
N HIS A 86 0.29 6.76 -0.42
CA HIS A 86 -0.28 7.82 0.41
C HIS A 86 -1.77 7.93 0.13
N VAL A 87 -2.58 7.42 1.06
CA VAL A 87 -4.03 7.46 1.01
C VAL A 87 -4.53 8.82 1.51
N LYS A 88 -5.37 9.47 0.71
CA LYS A 88 -6.12 10.66 1.09
C LYS A 88 -7.60 10.42 0.84
N ASN A 89 -8.36 10.36 1.93
CA ASN A 89 -9.80 10.35 1.88
C ASN A 89 -10.28 11.80 1.81
N ASN A 90 -10.93 12.19 0.71
CA ASN A 90 -11.35 13.57 0.51
C ASN A 90 -12.65 13.90 1.26
N SER A 91 -13.19 12.96 2.01
CA SER A 91 -14.37 13.19 2.83
C SER A 91 -13.98 13.52 4.27
N GLN A 92 -14.10 14.80 4.60
CA GLN A 92 -14.20 15.28 5.97
C GLN A 92 -15.40 14.59 6.63
N GLY A 93 -15.16 13.57 7.45
CA GLY A 93 -16.23 12.87 8.16
C GLY A 93 -15.74 11.58 8.79
N GLY A 94 -15.01 11.69 9.90
CA GLY A 94 -14.83 10.58 10.83
C GLY A 94 -16.20 10.17 11.36
N SER A 95 -16.73 9.07 10.85
CA SER A 95 -17.84 8.35 11.47
C SER A 95 -17.30 7.00 11.89
N THR A 96 -17.26 6.77 13.20
CA THR A 96 -16.97 5.47 13.83
C THR A 96 -18.17 4.50 13.73
N ALA A 97 -19.26 4.88 13.04
CA ALA A 97 -20.40 4.01 12.85
C ALA A 97 -20.12 3.02 11.70
N GLU A 98 -20.32 1.74 11.99
CA GLU A 98 -20.30 0.67 10.99
C GLU A 98 -21.20 1.04 9.80
N ARG A 99 -20.64 1.01 8.60
CA ARG A 99 -21.37 1.31 7.36
C ARG A 99 -22.44 0.24 7.11
N PRO A 100 -23.68 0.62 6.72
CA PRO A 100 -24.65 -0.35 6.22
C PRO A 100 -24.08 -1.08 5.00
N ALA A 101 -24.20 -2.40 4.98
CA ALA A 101 -23.76 -3.22 3.85
C ALA A 101 -24.49 -2.79 2.56
N GLY A 102 -23.74 -2.51 1.50
CA GLY A 102 -24.27 -2.18 0.18
C GLY A 102 -24.39 -0.68 -0.15
N GLU A 103 -24.02 0.24 0.76
CA GLU A 103 -23.97 1.67 0.43
C GLU A 103 -22.59 2.04 -0.13
N GLN A 104 -22.55 2.35 -1.44
CA GLN A 104 -21.36 2.88 -2.11
C GLN A 104 -20.97 4.19 -1.44
N SER A 105 -19.77 4.20 -0.85
CA SER A 105 -19.12 5.39 -0.34
C SER A 105 -19.16 6.49 -1.42
N SER A 106 -19.83 7.60 -1.14
CA SER A 106 -19.73 8.84 -1.92
C SER A 106 -18.37 9.53 -1.72
N GLN A 107 -17.45 8.90 -0.98
CA GLN A 107 -16.17 9.47 -0.63
C GLN A 107 -15.15 9.22 -1.74
N ASP A 108 -14.74 10.30 -2.39
CA ASP A 108 -13.61 10.26 -3.31
C ASP A 108 -12.34 9.95 -2.53
N VAL A 109 -11.71 8.81 -2.84
CA VAL A 109 -10.38 8.46 -2.35
C VAL A 109 -9.35 8.75 -3.42
N THR A 110 -8.21 9.27 -3.00
CA THR A 110 -7.03 9.47 -3.84
C THR A 110 -5.84 8.75 -3.21
N ILE A 111 -5.13 7.95 -4.01
CA ILE A 111 -3.89 7.30 -3.60
C ILE A 111 -2.75 7.91 -4.42
N TYR A 112 -1.83 8.59 -3.75
CA TYR A 112 -0.59 9.09 -4.36
C TYR A 112 0.50 8.04 -4.18
N ILE A 113 1.08 7.57 -5.28
CA ILE A 113 2.16 6.59 -5.26
C ILE A 113 3.47 7.35 -5.39
N ARG A 114 4.30 7.29 -4.34
CA ARG A 114 5.50 8.12 -4.20
C ARG A 114 6.74 7.28 -4.03
N VAL A 115 7.85 7.72 -4.60
CA VAL A 115 9.17 7.10 -4.40
C VAL A 115 9.66 7.41 -3.00
N VAL A 116 10.02 6.36 -2.26
CA VAL A 116 10.65 6.49 -0.93
C VAL A 116 11.97 7.25 -1.08
N ARG A 117 12.26 8.17 -0.17
CA ARG A 117 13.60 8.75 -0.03
C ARG A 117 14.49 7.76 0.72
N ARG A 118 15.18 6.90 -0.02
CA ARG A 118 16.13 5.93 0.53
C ARG A 118 17.54 6.49 0.46
N GLU A 119 18.42 6.03 1.35
CA GLU A 119 19.85 6.28 1.27
C GLU A 119 20.58 5.00 0.83
N ASP A 120 21.60 5.15 -0.01
CA ASP A 120 22.55 4.07 -0.29
C ASP A 120 23.58 3.90 0.84
N ASP A 121 24.49 2.92 0.70
CA ASP A 121 25.55 2.65 1.69
C ASP A 121 26.51 3.82 1.91
N HIS A 122 26.47 4.84 1.05
CA HIS A 122 27.26 6.05 1.13
C HIS A 122 26.46 7.25 1.69
N GLY A 123 25.20 7.05 2.08
CA GLY A 123 24.32 8.11 2.58
C GLY A 123 23.73 9.00 1.48
N ASN A 124 23.86 8.62 0.20
CA ASN A 124 23.26 9.39 -0.88
C ASN A 124 21.79 9.05 -1.01
N VAL A 125 20.94 10.08 -1.14
CA VAL A 125 19.52 9.88 -1.41
C VAL A 125 19.33 9.34 -2.82
N VAL A 126 18.75 8.14 -2.94
CA VAL A 126 18.56 7.41 -4.20
C VAL A 126 17.08 7.22 -4.55
N GLY A 127 16.80 7.25 -5.85
CA GLY A 127 15.47 7.01 -6.42
C GLY A 127 15.25 5.55 -6.83
N ILE A 128 14.57 5.36 -7.96
CA ILE A 128 14.33 4.05 -8.56
C ILE A 128 14.95 4.02 -9.96
N LYS A 129 15.67 2.95 -10.28
CA LYS A 129 16.26 2.75 -11.61
C LYS A 129 15.26 2.09 -12.56
N ALA A 130 15.44 2.27 -13.87
CA ALA A 130 14.69 1.47 -14.85
C ALA A 130 14.94 -0.03 -14.60
N ASP A 131 13.89 -0.82 -14.82
CA ASP A 131 13.80 -2.26 -14.60
C ASP A 131 13.98 -2.73 -13.14
N GLU A 132 14.09 -1.79 -12.18
CA GLU A 132 14.08 -2.11 -10.75
C GLU A 132 12.69 -2.61 -10.31
N LEU A 133 12.68 -3.63 -9.44
CA LEU A 133 11.46 -4.17 -8.85
C LEU A 133 10.74 -3.08 -8.03
N LEU A 134 9.46 -2.85 -8.32
CA LEU A 134 8.62 -1.95 -7.54
C LEU A 134 8.03 -2.71 -6.35
N THR A 135 8.21 -2.16 -5.15
CA THR A 135 7.69 -2.75 -3.92
C THR A 135 7.17 -1.70 -2.94
N PHE A 136 6.15 -2.05 -2.16
CA PHE A 136 5.68 -1.24 -1.05
C PHE A 136 5.51 -2.07 0.23
N PHE A 137 5.46 -1.41 1.38
CA PHE A 137 5.33 -2.09 2.66
C PHE A 137 3.86 -2.27 3.00
N TYR A 138 3.26 -3.43 2.68
CA TYR A 138 1.81 -3.66 2.86
C TYR A 138 1.23 -3.21 4.21
N PRO A 139 1.87 -3.42 5.38
CA PRO A 139 1.36 -2.90 6.64
C PRO A 139 1.21 -1.36 6.72
N SER A 140 1.78 -0.60 5.79
CA SER A 140 1.57 0.86 5.71
C SER A 140 0.14 1.24 5.32
N THR A 141 -0.59 0.34 4.65
CA THR A 141 -2.00 0.51 4.30
C THR A 141 -2.90 -0.49 5.01
N GLU A 142 -2.40 -1.70 5.31
CA GLU A 142 -3.19 -2.81 5.86
C GLU A 142 -3.02 -2.97 7.38
N TYR A 143 -4.09 -2.78 8.16
CA TYR A 143 -4.04 -2.98 9.61
C TYR A 143 -4.02 -4.46 9.97
N ASN A 144 -4.96 -5.24 9.43
CA ASN A 144 -5.03 -6.69 9.59
C ASN A 144 -5.26 -7.32 8.22
N MET A 145 -4.24 -7.99 7.69
CA MET A 145 -4.32 -8.56 6.36
C MET A 145 -5.27 -9.76 6.31
N VAL A 146 -6.07 -9.86 5.23
CA VAL A 146 -6.96 -11.00 5.01
C VAL A 146 -6.19 -12.33 4.93
N GLN A 147 -4.96 -12.28 4.43
CA GLN A 147 -4.08 -13.44 4.31
C GLN A 147 -2.65 -13.07 4.67
N ALA A 148 -2.14 -13.66 5.76
CA ALA A 148 -0.75 -13.55 6.14
C ALA A 148 0.15 -14.42 5.24
N PHE A 149 1.42 -14.03 5.07
CA PHE A 149 2.40 -14.77 4.29
C PHE A 149 3.82 -14.67 4.87
N ASP A 150 4.66 -15.64 4.54
CA ASP A 150 6.09 -15.61 4.85
C ASP A 150 6.82 -14.74 3.82
N CYS A 151 7.53 -13.73 4.30
CA CYS A 151 8.18 -12.71 3.48
C CYS A 151 9.45 -13.24 2.83
N LEU A 152 9.54 -13.08 1.52
CA LEU A 152 10.70 -13.47 0.71
C LEU A 152 11.46 -12.27 0.13
N CYS A 153 11.31 -11.08 0.72
CA CYS A 153 11.92 -9.85 0.19
C CYS A 153 13.47 -9.82 0.29
N LYS A 154 14.06 -10.67 1.14
CA LYS A 154 15.51 -10.79 1.39
C LYS A 154 16.21 -9.52 1.89
N SER A 155 15.48 -8.46 2.21
CA SER A 155 16.05 -7.27 2.85
C SER A 155 16.67 -7.62 4.20
N SER A 156 17.74 -6.93 4.59
CA SER A 156 18.31 -7.01 5.95
C SER A 156 17.34 -6.55 7.04
N LYS A 157 16.30 -5.77 6.66
CA LYS A 157 15.22 -5.30 7.54
C LYS A 157 13.97 -6.20 7.48
N CYS A 158 14.10 -7.43 6.98
CA CYS A 158 12.97 -8.35 6.79
C CYS A 158 12.31 -8.73 8.13
N LEU A 159 10.98 -8.64 8.17
CA LEU A 159 10.17 -8.98 9.34
C LEU A 159 9.80 -10.47 9.42
N GLY A 160 10.21 -11.29 8.44
CA GLY A 160 9.94 -12.72 8.38
C GLY A 160 8.49 -13.03 7.96
N LYS A 161 7.48 -12.61 8.73
CA LYS A 161 6.06 -12.90 8.43
C LYS A 161 5.23 -11.61 8.40
N ILE A 162 4.45 -11.43 7.34
CA ILE A 162 3.61 -10.22 7.14
C ILE A 162 2.15 -10.55 7.42
N ARG A 163 1.54 -9.73 8.28
CA ARG A 163 0.19 -9.95 8.81
C ARG A 163 -0.66 -8.67 8.91
N GLY A 164 -0.10 -7.53 8.54
CA GLY A 164 -0.67 -6.19 8.78
C GLY A 164 -0.11 -5.49 10.03
N ALA A 165 -0.35 -4.18 10.14
CA ALA A 165 0.22 -3.31 11.17
C ALA A 165 -0.20 -3.67 12.61
N LYS A 166 -1.34 -4.33 12.78
CA LYS A 166 -1.83 -4.86 14.06
C LYS A 166 -0.74 -5.62 14.82
N TYR A 167 0.01 -6.46 14.11
CA TYR A 167 1.02 -7.35 14.70
C TYR A 167 2.42 -6.74 14.78
N LEU A 168 2.59 -5.48 14.37
CA LEU A 168 3.86 -4.78 14.51
C LEU A 168 3.97 -4.14 15.90
N PRO A 169 5.19 -4.01 16.46
CA PRO A 169 5.40 -3.25 17.67
C PRO A 169 4.99 -1.78 17.48
N ALA A 170 4.42 -1.16 18.52
CA ALA A 170 3.93 0.22 18.45
C ALA A 170 5.06 1.21 18.11
N GLU A 171 6.26 0.97 18.64
CA GLU A 171 7.46 1.74 18.35
C GLU A 171 7.87 1.70 16.87
N MET A 172 7.57 0.60 16.17
CA MET A 172 7.82 0.51 14.72
C MET A 172 6.79 1.31 13.93
N VAL A 173 5.52 1.28 14.37
CA VAL A 173 4.42 1.98 13.69
C VAL A 173 4.47 3.50 13.90
N PHE A 174 4.78 3.94 15.12
CA PHE A 174 4.89 5.36 15.46
C PHE A 174 6.30 5.93 15.27
N GLY A 175 7.27 5.08 14.94
CA GLY A 175 8.64 5.47 14.62
C GLY A 175 8.74 6.24 13.31
N LYS A 176 9.95 6.68 12.98
CA LYS A 176 10.24 7.45 11.75
C LYS A 176 10.87 6.63 10.64
N ASP A 177 11.17 5.36 10.91
CA ASP A 177 11.90 4.48 9.97
C ASP A 177 11.02 3.99 8.82
N ARG A 178 9.69 4.09 8.96
CA ARG A 178 8.73 3.58 7.99
C ARG A 178 7.54 4.54 7.87
N PHE A 179 7.04 4.64 6.65
CA PHE A 179 5.79 5.34 6.38
C PHE A 179 4.58 4.46 6.74
N PHE A 180 3.60 5.06 7.40
CA PHE A 180 2.27 4.50 7.65
C PHE A 180 1.22 5.55 7.36
N ASN A 181 0.09 5.13 6.78
CA ASN A 181 -1.03 6.02 6.54
C ASN A 181 -1.74 6.40 7.85
N GLU A 182 -2.43 7.54 7.82
CA GLU A 182 -3.14 8.10 8.99
C GLU A 182 -4.13 7.10 9.61
N HIS A 183 -4.84 6.32 8.80
CA HIS A 183 -5.78 5.30 9.31
C HIS A 183 -5.08 4.16 10.04
N ILE A 184 -3.84 3.81 9.66
CA ILE A 184 -3.04 2.80 10.37
C ILE A 184 -2.54 3.34 11.71
N LEU A 185 -2.05 4.57 11.73
CA LEU A 185 -1.61 5.24 12.96
C LEU A 185 -2.78 5.34 13.96
N TYR A 186 -3.96 5.74 13.47
CA TYR A 186 -5.18 5.78 14.27
C TYR A 186 -5.54 4.41 14.85
N LEU A 187 -5.69 3.37 14.01
CA LEU A 187 -6.05 2.04 14.47
C LEU A 187 -5.04 1.46 15.48
N LYS A 188 -3.75 1.73 15.28
CA LYS A 188 -2.72 1.29 16.23
C LYS A 188 -2.85 2.01 17.57
N ALA A 189 -3.16 3.31 17.57
CA ALA A 189 -3.36 4.08 18.79
C ALA A 189 -4.61 3.61 19.57
N GLU A 190 -5.71 3.34 18.87
CA GLU A 190 -6.93 2.78 19.46
C GLU A 190 -6.68 1.41 20.14
N GLU A 191 -5.89 0.54 19.52
CA GLU A 191 -5.47 -0.73 20.12
C GLU A 191 -4.68 -0.54 21.43
N GLN A 192 -3.79 0.45 21.48
CA GLN A 192 -3.02 0.72 22.70
C GLN A 192 -3.90 1.28 23.82
N GLY A 193 -4.91 2.10 23.48
CA GLY A 193 -5.85 2.69 24.43
C GLY A 193 -6.94 1.74 24.94
N THR A 194 -7.19 0.63 24.24
CA THR A 194 -8.18 -0.39 24.62
C THR A 194 -7.60 -1.54 25.46
N SER A 195 -6.30 -1.50 25.74
CA SER A 195 -5.62 -2.45 26.63
C SER A 195 -5.78 -2.03 28.10
N HIS A 196 -6.96 -2.29 28.68
CA HIS A 196 -7.24 -2.18 30.12
C HIS A 196 -7.68 -3.53 30.70
#